data_AF-A0A2M8PJC0-F1
#
_entry.id   AF-A0A2M8PJC0-F1
#
_cell.length_a   1.000
_cell.length_b   1.000
_cell.length_c   1.000
_cell.angle_alpha   90.00
_cell.angle_beta   90.00
_cell.angle_gamma   90.00
#
_symmetry.space_group_name_H-M   'P 1'
#
loop_
_entity.id
_entity.type
_entity.pdbx_description
1 polymer ?
#
loop_
_entity_poly.entity_id
_entity_poly.type
_entity_poly.pdbx_seq_one_letter_code
_entity_poly.pdbx_strand_id
1 'polypeptide(L)'
;TFSDMTEEVGLAHNERALGAIFTDVDNDGDLDAFAGSRYGDLFYFENTGSSESPQFSISQRNPFGLTNEAPHSSPEFVDFDNDGDLDAFVGGADGNIYYAENVGSAS
;
A
#
# COMPACT_ATOMS: atom_id res chain seq x y z
N THR A 1 -6.85 -22.73 14.46
CA THR A 1 -8.05 -21.86 14.47
C THR A 1 -7.62 -20.48 14.02
N PHE A 2 -8.56 -19.64 13.56
CA PHE A 2 -8.28 -18.26 13.18
C PHE A 2 -8.97 -17.31 14.18
N SER A 3 -8.33 -16.19 14.47
CA SER A 3 -8.89 -15.07 15.24
C SER A 3 -8.97 -13.86 14.32
N ASP A 4 -10.04 -13.09 14.40
CA ASP A 4 -10.16 -11.81 13.71
C ASP A 4 -9.44 -10.74 14.56
N MET A 5 -8.42 -10.12 13.98
CA MET A 5 -7.58 -9.10 14.62
C MET A 5 -7.74 -7.73 13.95
N THR A 6 -8.65 -7.58 12.99
CA THR A 6 -8.71 -6.43 12.06
C THR A 6 -8.81 -5.09 12.79
N GLU A 7 -9.66 -4.99 13.82
CA GLU A 7 -9.77 -3.79 14.66
C GLU A 7 -8.59 -3.63 15.62
N GLU A 8 -8.09 -4.73 16.17
CA GLU A 8 -7.02 -4.73 17.19
C GLU A 8 -5.68 -4.22 16.63
N VAL A 9 -5.40 -4.50 15.35
CA VAL A 9 -4.18 -4.03 14.70
C VAL A 9 -4.39 -2.74 13.91
N GLY A 10 -5.60 -2.16 13.86
CA GLY A 10 -5.85 -0.89 13.18
C GLY A 10 -6.13 -0.97 11.67
N LEU A 11 -6.35 -2.17 11.10
CA LEU A 11 -6.67 -2.35 9.67
C LEU A 11 -8.16 -2.14 9.33
N ALA A 12 -9.01 -2.03 10.36
CA ALA A 12 -10.42 -1.75 10.17
C ALA A 12 -10.62 -0.38 9.51
N HIS A 13 -11.20 -0.37 8.32
CA HIS A 13 -11.54 0.84 7.58
C HIS A 13 -12.87 0.67 6.85
N ASN A 14 -13.54 1.78 6.52
CA ASN A 14 -14.91 1.79 5.99
C ASN A 14 -15.00 1.85 4.46
N GLU A 15 -13.86 1.80 3.76
CA GLU A 15 -13.81 1.89 2.30
C GLU A 15 -13.75 0.50 1.66
N ARG A 16 -14.16 0.42 0.40
CA ARG A 16 -14.20 -0.86 -0.33
C ARG A 16 -12.85 -1.23 -0.92
N ALA A 17 -12.02 -1.90 -0.12
CA ALA A 17 -10.84 -2.61 -0.61
C ALA A 17 -11.22 -3.84 -1.46
N LEU A 18 -10.45 -4.10 -2.51
CA LEU A 18 -10.56 -5.27 -3.38
C LEU A 18 -9.45 -6.30 -3.13
N GLY A 19 -8.28 -5.83 -2.71
CA GLY A 19 -7.12 -6.63 -2.39
C GLY A 19 -6.23 -5.87 -1.44
N ALA A 20 -5.39 -6.61 -0.72
CA ALA A 20 -4.35 -6.07 0.13
C ALA A 20 -3.00 -6.64 -0.31
N ILE A 21 -1.97 -5.81 -0.26
CA ILE A 21 -0.57 -6.22 -0.38
C ILE A 21 0.21 -5.67 0.80
N PHE A 22 1.35 -6.29 1.07
CA PHE A 22 2.23 -5.90 2.18
C PHE A 22 3.66 -5.79 1.68
N THR A 23 4.33 -4.70 2.02
CA THR A 23 5.74 -4.45 1.69
C THR A 23 6.34 -3.50 2.72
N ASP A 24 7.64 -3.59 2.91
CA ASP A 24 8.42 -2.63 3.69
C ASP A 24 8.71 -1.42 2.79
N VAL A 25 7.83 -0.40 2.80
CA VAL A 25 7.88 0.70 1.80
C VAL A 25 8.78 1.84 2.26
N ASP A 26 8.96 1.98 3.56
CA ASP A 26 9.79 3.02 4.18
C ASP A 26 11.14 2.48 4.69
N ASN A 27 11.41 1.19 4.46
CA ASN A 27 12.67 0.50 4.76
C ASN A 27 12.99 0.49 6.27
N ASP A 28 11.96 0.44 7.11
CA ASP A 28 12.11 0.42 8.58
C ASP A 28 12.23 -1.01 9.16
N GLY A 29 12.08 -2.03 8.30
CA GLY A 29 12.21 -3.44 8.64
C GLY A 29 10.91 -4.11 9.06
N ASP A 30 9.78 -3.44 8.94
CA ASP A 30 8.47 -4.03 9.09
C ASP A 30 7.58 -3.86 7.84
N LEU A 31 6.43 -4.55 7.81
CA LEU A 31 5.58 -4.57 6.62
C LEU A 31 4.41 -3.62 6.79
N ASP A 32 4.32 -2.66 5.88
CA ASP A 32 3.15 -1.82 5.71
C ASP A 32 2.06 -2.52 4.92
N ALA A 33 0.83 -1.98 5.00
CA ALA A 33 -0.30 -2.49 4.24
C ALA A 33 -0.79 -1.49 3.20
N PHE A 34 -1.07 -2.01 2.01
CA PHE A 34 -1.73 -1.27 0.94
C PHE A 34 -3.00 -1.97 0.53
N ALA A 35 -4.07 -1.21 0.30
CA ALA A 35 -5.34 -1.75 -0.17
C ALA A 35 -5.83 -0.99 -1.40
N GLY A 36 -5.99 -1.72 -2.50
CA GLY A 36 -6.58 -1.18 -3.73
C GLY A 36 -8.11 -1.15 -3.66
N SER A 37 -8.72 -0.16 -4.29
CA SER A 37 -10.16 0.12 -4.28
C SER A 37 -10.79 -0.08 -5.65
N ARG A 38 -12.08 -0.43 -5.66
CA ARG A 38 -12.92 -0.41 -6.87
C ARG A 38 -12.93 0.97 -7.55
N TYR A 39 -12.85 2.03 -6.76
CA TYR A 39 -12.97 3.41 -7.23
C TYR A 39 -11.64 4.04 -7.66
N GLY A 40 -10.56 3.28 -7.57
CA GLY A 40 -9.23 3.68 -8.01
C GLY A 40 -8.30 4.15 -6.90
N ASP A 41 -8.85 4.39 -5.71
CA ASP A 41 -8.07 4.72 -4.53
C ASP A 41 -7.05 3.64 -4.18
N LEU A 42 -5.87 4.07 -3.74
CA LEU A 42 -4.89 3.24 -3.06
C LEU A 42 -4.85 3.68 -1.60
N PHE A 43 -5.24 2.82 -0.67
CA PHE A 43 -5.13 3.09 0.77
C PHE A 43 -3.81 2.57 1.29
N TYR A 44 -3.11 3.38 2.08
CA TYR A 44 -1.86 3.03 2.75
C TYR A 44 -2.03 3.07 4.25
N PHE A 45 -1.55 2.04 4.92
CA PHE A 45 -1.51 1.91 6.36
C PHE A 45 -0.07 1.66 6.76
N GLU A 46 0.57 2.67 7.33
CA GLU A 46 1.91 2.54 7.93
C GLU A 46 1.83 1.64 9.15
N ASN A 47 2.69 0.63 9.22
CA ASN A 47 2.84 -0.17 10.42
C ASN A 47 3.76 0.56 11.41
N THR A 48 3.15 1.37 12.26
CA THR A 48 3.84 2.10 13.34
C THR A 48 4.30 1.22 14.52
N GLY A 49 4.18 -0.10 14.38
CA GLY A 49 4.48 -1.09 15.40
C GLY A 49 5.87 -1.70 15.23
N SER A 50 5.90 -3.02 15.06
CA SER A 50 7.08 -3.76 14.65
C SER A 50 6.66 -5.03 13.93
N SER A 51 7.61 -5.70 13.27
CA SER A 51 7.40 -6.99 12.63
C SER A 51 6.84 -8.08 13.56
N GLU A 52 7.08 -7.97 14.87
CA GLU A 52 6.59 -8.93 15.88
C GLU A 52 5.24 -8.52 16.51
N SER A 53 4.89 -7.23 16.44
CA SER A 53 3.69 -6.66 17.06
C SER A 53 3.13 -5.52 16.20
N PRO A 54 2.54 -5.85 15.04
CA PRO A 54 2.13 -4.85 14.06
C PRO A 54 0.98 -3.98 14.59
N GLN A 55 1.06 -2.69 14.33
CA GLN A 55 0.08 -1.67 14.70
C GLN A 55 -0.03 -0.64 13.58
N PHE A 56 -1.15 -0.67 12.86
CA PHE A 56 -1.36 0.16 11.68
C PHE A 56 -1.98 1.52 12.01
N SER A 57 -1.48 2.56 11.36
CA SER A 57 -2.02 3.91 11.45
C SER A 57 -3.33 4.06 10.66
N ILE A 58 -3.99 5.22 10.82
CA ILE A 58 -5.17 5.56 10.02
C ILE A 58 -4.77 5.63 8.55
N SER A 59 -5.55 4.98 7.69
CA SER A 59 -5.25 4.90 6.26
C SER A 59 -5.09 6.28 5.60
N GLN A 60 -4.03 6.45 4.82
CA GLN A 60 -3.85 7.56 3.90
C GLN A 60 -4.40 7.18 2.53
N ARG A 61 -5.08 8.12 1.85
CA ARG A 61 -5.59 7.90 0.49
C ARG A 61 -4.56 8.41 -0.51
N ASN A 62 -4.20 7.54 -1.45
CA ASN A 62 -3.29 7.79 -2.56
C ASN A 62 -1.99 8.51 -2.10
N PRO A 63 -1.19 7.88 -1.23
CA PRO A 63 -0.02 8.52 -0.64
C PRO A 63 1.04 8.91 -1.68
N PHE A 64 1.07 8.24 -2.83
CA PHE A 64 2.06 8.47 -3.89
C PHE A 64 1.61 9.47 -4.97
N GLY A 65 0.41 10.05 -4.82
CA GLY A 65 -0.08 11.08 -5.74
C GLY A 65 -0.33 10.58 -7.17
N LEU A 66 -0.78 9.33 -7.33
CA LEU A 66 -1.16 8.77 -8.63
C LEU A 66 -2.29 9.63 -9.24
N THR A 67 -2.03 10.26 -10.39
CA THR A 67 -2.95 11.26 -10.96
C THR A 67 -4.23 10.70 -11.54
N ASN A 68 -4.30 9.39 -11.79
CA ASN A 68 -5.37 8.71 -12.52
C ASN A 68 -5.82 7.44 -11.79
N GLU A 69 -6.31 7.59 -10.56
CA GLU A 69 -6.99 6.58 -9.70
C GLU A 69 -7.40 5.32 -10.49
N ALA A 70 -6.53 4.31 -10.48
CA ALA A 70 -6.61 3.16 -11.37
C ALA A 70 -7.84 2.32 -11.03
N PRO A 71 -8.92 2.31 -11.81
CA PRO A 71 -10.16 1.66 -11.40
C PRO A 71 -9.91 0.19 -11.09
N HIS A 72 -10.42 -0.31 -9.96
CA HIS A 72 -10.01 -1.62 -9.43
C HIS A 72 -8.48 -1.72 -9.24
N SER A 73 -7.93 -0.80 -8.44
CA SER A 73 -6.49 -0.69 -8.28
C SER A 73 -5.91 -1.99 -7.73
N SER A 74 -4.87 -2.47 -8.41
CA SER A 74 -4.08 -3.63 -8.01
C SER A 74 -2.62 -3.20 -7.92
N PRO A 75 -2.17 -2.73 -6.75
CA PRO A 75 -0.79 -2.27 -6.56
C PRO A 75 0.21 -3.44 -6.57
N GLU A 76 1.46 -3.14 -6.90
CA GLU A 76 2.67 -3.95 -6.79
C GLU A 76 3.85 -3.00 -6.57
N PHE A 77 4.89 -3.43 -5.84
CA PHE A 77 6.07 -2.61 -5.57
C PHE A 77 7.35 -3.31 -6.00
N VAL A 78 8.27 -2.55 -6.60
CA VAL A 78 9.58 -3.06 -7.03
C VAL A 78 10.56 -1.90 -7.16
N ASP A 79 11.82 -2.11 -6.80
CA ASP A 79 12.93 -1.23 -7.15
C ASP A 79 13.20 -1.34 -8.66
N PHE A 80 12.55 -0.48 -9.45
CA PHE A 80 12.52 -0.60 -10.91
C PHE A 80 13.73 0.04 -11.58
N ASP A 81 14.23 1.14 -11.01
CA ASP A 81 15.36 1.88 -11.56
C ASP A 81 16.71 1.52 -10.90
N ASN A 82 16.70 0.67 -9.85
CA ASN A 82 17.85 0.20 -9.07
C ASN A 82 18.51 1.30 -8.23
N ASP A 83 17.73 2.25 -7.73
CA ASP A 83 18.22 3.29 -6.82
C ASP A 83 18.10 2.90 -5.33
N GLY A 84 17.43 1.78 -5.04
CA GLY A 84 17.32 1.18 -3.73
C GLY A 84 16.06 1.55 -2.96
N ASP A 85 15.11 2.27 -3.56
CA ASP A 85 13.77 2.44 -3.01
C ASP A 85 12.70 1.69 -3.84
N LEU A 86 11.50 1.51 -3.26
CA LEU A 86 10.42 0.80 -3.93
C LEU A 86 9.54 1.77 -4.73
N ASP A 87 9.40 1.49 -6.03
CA ASP A 87 8.44 2.15 -6.90
C ASP A 87 7.08 1.48 -6.89
N ALA A 88 6.01 2.26 -7.12
CA ALA A 88 4.65 1.76 -7.17
C ALA A 88 4.15 1.54 -8.61
N PHE A 89 3.65 0.33 -8.89
CA PHE A 89 2.91 0.00 -10.11
C PHE A 89 1.47 -0.37 -9.75
N VAL A 90 0.49 0.21 -10.44
CA VAL A 90 -0.92 -0.06 -10.18
C VAL A 90 -1.62 -0.45 -11.47
N GLY A 91 -2.10 -1.70 -11.53
CA GLY A 91 -2.97 -2.16 -12.60
C GLY A 91 -4.39 -1.61 -12.43
N GLY A 92 -5.01 -1.18 -13.53
CA GLY A 92 -6.41 -0.77 -13.59
C GLY A 92 -7.26 -1.67 -14.49
N ALA A 93 -8.55 -1.81 -14.17
CA ALA A 93 -9.54 -2.52 -14.98
C ALA A 93 -9.86 -1.83 -16.32
N ASP A 94 -9.35 -0.62 -16.54
CA ASP A 94 -9.31 0.06 -17.83
C ASP A 94 -8.23 -0.47 -18.78
N GLY A 95 -7.40 -1.42 -18.31
CA GLY A 95 -6.34 -2.06 -19.07
C GLY A 95 -5.01 -1.30 -19.05
N ASN A 96 -4.92 -0.23 -18.27
CA ASN A 96 -3.69 0.55 -18.11
C ASN A 96 -2.88 0.06 -16.90
N ILE A 97 -1.58 0.35 -16.95
CA ILE A 97 -0.68 0.29 -15.80
C ILE A 97 -0.27 1.72 -15.48
N TYR A 98 -0.42 2.09 -14.22
CA TYR A 98 -0.01 3.37 -13.68
C TYR A 98 1.27 3.18 -12.89
N TYR A 99 2.20 4.12 -12.99
CA TYR A 99 3.51 4.08 -12.36
C TYR A 99 3.72 5.36 -11.55
N ALA A 100 4.21 5.22 -10.32
CA ALA A 100 4.74 6.30 -9.52
C ALA A 100 6.17 5.94 -9.09
N GLU A 101 7.11 6.75 -9.56
CA GLU A 101 8.51 6.75 -9.12
C GLU A 101 8.57 7.27 -7.68
N ASN A 102 9.20 6.50 -6.80
CA ASN A 102 9.65 7.01 -5.53
C ASN A 102 10.95 7.78 -5.78
N VAL A 103 10.93 9.08 -5.46
CA VAL A 103 12.08 9.99 -5.66
C VAL A 103 12.80 10.25 -4.34
N GLY A 104 12.53 9.39 -3.36
CA GLY A 104 13.17 9.39 -2.07
C GLY A 104 14.63 9.01 -2.21
N SER A 105 15.31 8.92 -1.07
CA SER A 105 16.60 8.24 -1.02
C SER A 105 16.42 7.14 -0.01
N ALA A 106 16.76 5.91 -0.38
CA ALA A 106 16.82 4.77 0.53
C ALA A 106 17.46 5.20 1.85
N SER A 107 16.66 5.28 2.92
CA SER A 107 17.16 5.56 4.26
C SER A 107 17.78 4.32 4.88
#